data_AF-A0A944I357-F1
#
_entry.id   AF-A0A944I357-F1
#
_cell.length_a   1.000
_cell.length_b   1.000
_cell.length_c   1.000
_cell.angle_alpha   90.00
_cell.angle_beta   90.00
_cell.angle_gamma   90.00
#
_symmetry.space_group_name_H-M   'P 1'
#
loop_
_entity.id
_entity.type
_entity.pdbx_description
1 polymer ?
#
loop_
_entity_poly.entity_id
_entity_poly.type
_entity_poly.pdbx_seq_one_letter_code
_entity_poly.pdbx_strand_id
1 'polypeptide(L)'
;MRKNFATLAAALITGGLLGIAPLNSAAAATPTCDWVASYAGAWVPMYKAGNTVNCNMVRGTNSPAVQKLQHSMNLCYGENLVEDGDFGGKTRDALIRTQQKAGTAADGEYGPNTRKAMLHQAINGGCIRVP
;
A
#
# COMPACT_ATOMS: atom_id res chain seq x y z
N MET A 1 11.12 -9.42 21.15
CA MET A 1 12.02 -10.55 20.84
C MET A 1 11.69 -11.10 19.46
N ARG A 2 12.43 -10.71 18.41
CA ARG A 2 12.35 -11.33 17.07
C ARG A 2 13.46 -12.39 17.00
N LYS A 3 13.09 -13.64 16.72
CA LYS A 3 14.00 -14.79 16.68
C LYS A 3 14.72 -14.82 15.33
N ASN A 4 16.05 -14.83 15.38
CA ASN A 4 16.95 -15.12 14.27
C ASN A 4 16.84 -16.59 13.87
N PHE A 5 16.75 -16.88 12.58
CA PHE A 5 17.16 -18.17 12.01
C PHE A 5 18.16 -17.90 10.88
N ALA A 6 19.42 -18.21 11.18
CA ALA A 6 20.48 -18.35 10.21
C ALA A 6 20.48 -19.80 9.72
N THR A 7 20.50 -20.00 8.40
CA THR A 7 20.91 -21.27 7.79
C THR A 7 21.95 -20.99 6.72
N LEU A 8 23.15 -21.46 7.02
CA LEU A 8 24.30 -21.59 6.14
C LEU A 8 23.99 -22.59 5.02
N ALA A 9 24.33 -22.24 3.78
CA ALA A 9 24.63 -23.22 2.74
C ALA A 9 25.80 -22.67 1.91
N ALA A 10 26.99 -23.23 2.15
CA ALA A 10 28.13 -23.08 1.28
C ALA A 10 28.00 -24.09 0.13
N ALA A 11 28.00 -23.62 -1.11
CA ALA A 11 28.19 -24.45 -2.29
C ALA A 11 29.40 -23.90 -3.06
N LEU A 12 30.53 -24.58 -2.93
CA LEU A 12 31.70 -24.40 -3.78
C LEU A 12 31.41 -25.09 -5.12
N ILE A 13 31.31 -24.34 -6.21
CA ILE A 13 31.35 -24.89 -7.57
C ILE A 13 32.66 -24.43 -8.21
N THR A 14 33.47 -25.43 -8.52
CA THR A 14 34.71 -25.41 -9.29
C THR A 14 34.48 -24.90 -10.72
N GLY A 15 35.32 -23.94 -11.16
CA GLY A 15 35.83 -23.77 -12.52
C GLY A 15 34.84 -23.67 -13.70
N GLY A 16 34.85 -22.52 -14.40
CA GLY A 16 34.49 -22.44 -15.82
C GLY A 16 33.64 -21.23 -16.21
N LEU A 17 34.19 -20.44 -17.14
CA LEU A 17 33.61 -19.32 -17.89
C LEU A 17 33.34 -18.01 -17.12
N LEU A 18 33.96 -16.93 -17.64
CA LEU A 18 33.70 -15.53 -17.32
C LEU A 18 32.25 -15.16 -17.70
N GLY A 19 31.28 -15.64 -16.93
CA GLY A 19 29.90 -15.16 -16.95
C GLY A 19 29.72 -14.20 -15.79
N ILE A 20 29.78 -12.89 -16.05
CA ILE A 20 29.23 -11.91 -15.11
C ILE A 20 27.72 -12.13 -15.05
N ALA A 21 27.25 -12.95 -14.11
CA ALA A 21 25.84 -12.98 -13.77
C ALA A 21 25.45 -11.53 -13.40
N PRO A 22 24.41 -10.93 -14.01
CA PRO A 22 23.95 -9.64 -13.57
C PRO A 22 23.60 -9.77 -12.09
N LEU A 23 24.19 -8.90 -11.27
CA LEU A 23 23.75 -8.70 -9.89
C LEU A 23 22.24 -8.50 -9.94
N ASN A 24 21.47 -9.50 -9.48
CA ASN A 24 20.05 -9.34 -9.28
C ASN A 24 19.89 -8.21 -8.26
N SER A 25 19.66 -6.99 -8.74
CA SER A 25 19.11 -5.92 -7.93
C SER A 25 17.80 -6.46 -7.38
N ALA A 26 17.80 -6.90 -6.12
CA ALA A 26 16.58 -7.24 -5.43
C ALA A 26 15.72 -5.96 -5.45
N ALA A 27 14.72 -5.93 -6.32
CA ALA A 27 13.74 -4.86 -6.32
C ALA A 27 13.15 -4.85 -4.92
N ALA A 28 13.44 -3.80 -4.15
CA ALA A 28 12.94 -3.68 -2.79
C ALA A 28 11.41 -3.72 -2.86
N ALA A 29 10.81 -4.72 -2.21
CA ALA A 29 9.36 -4.83 -2.13
C ALA A 29 8.79 -3.52 -1.56
N THR A 30 7.74 -2.99 -2.19
CA THR A 30 7.04 -1.83 -1.64
C THR A 30 6.50 -2.18 -0.25
N PRO A 31 6.77 -1.38 0.79
CA PRO A 31 6.32 -1.70 2.14
C PRO A 31 4.79 -1.62 2.24
N THR A 32 4.21 -2.35 3.17
CA THR A 32 2.76 -2.30 3.42
C THR A 32 2.40 -1.09 4.28
N CYS A 33 1.33 -0.37 3.91
CA CYS A 33 0.83 0.71 4.74
C CYS A 33 0.22 0.14 6.04
N ASP A 34 0.69 0.60 7.18
CA ASP A 34 0.29 0.13 8.51
C ASP A 34 -0.19 1.26 9.42
N TRP A 35 -0.09 2.51 8.98
CA TRP A 35 -0.45 3.68 9.78
C TRP A 35 -1.06 4.81 8.93
N VAL A 36 -1.39 5.93 9.60
CA VAL A 36 -1.98 7.12 8.99
C VAL A 36 -1.08 8.33 9.23
N ALA A 37 -0.83 9.12 8.19
CA ALA A 37 -0.12 10.40 8.28
C ALA A 37 -1.00 11.56 7.80
N SER A 38 -0.69 12.75 8.30
CA SER A 38 -1.01 13.99 7.63
C SER A 38 -0.01 14.22 6.50
N TYR A 39 -0.50 14.31 5.26
CA TYR A 39 0.32 14.51 4.06
C TYR A 39 -0.44 15.39 3.07
N ALA A 40 0.20 16.47 2.62
CA ALA A 40 -0.37 17.42 1.65
C ALA A 40 -1.79 17.90 1.99
N GLY A 41 -2.09 18.09 3.28
CA GLY A 41 -3.39 18.57 3.76
C GLY A 41 -4.47 17.50 3.95
N ALA A 42 -4.15 16.22 3.77
CA ALA A 42 -5.08 15.10 3.95
C ALA A 42 -4.54 14.02 4.91
N TRP A 43 -5.45 13.21 5.42
CA TRP A 43 -5.11 11.99 6.15
C TRP A 43 -4.99 10.82 5.17
N VAL A 44 -3.80 10.24 5.06
CA VAL A 44 -3.51 9.19 4.07
C VAL A 44 -2.85 7.96 4.71
N PRO A 45 -3.07 6.77 4.12
CA PRO A 45 -2.28 5.57 4.42
C PRO A 45 -0.78 5.83 4.28
N MET A 46 -0.01 5.38 5.27
CA MET A 46 1.45 5.44 5.26
C MET A 46 2.05 4.15 5.83
N TYR A 47 3.33 3.93 5.54
CA TYR A 47 4.17 2.99 6.24
C TYR A 47 4.97 3.71 7.33
N LYS A 48 4.69 3.39 8.60
CA LYS A 48 5.23 4.10 9.78
C LYS A 48 6.74 3.94 9.90
N ALA A 49 7.26 2.73 9.77
CA ALA A 49 8.67 2.47 10.03
C ALA A 49 9.60 3.15 9.01
N GLY A 50 9.12 3.30 7.77
CA GLY A 50 9.85 3.99 6.70
C GLY A 50 9.46 5.47 6.51
N ASN A 51 8.57 6.00 7.36
CA ASN A 51 8.03 7.36 7.26
C ASN A 51 7.65 7.77 5.83
N THR A 52 6.93 6.89 5.12
CA THR A 52 6.64 7.07 3.68
C THR A 52 5.19 6.75 3.37
N VAL A 53 4.63 7.53 2.44
CA VAL A 53 3.29 7.33 1.86
C VAL A 53 3.34 6.50 0.56
N ASN A 54 4.55 6.13 0.12
CA ASN A 54 4.76 5.18 -0.98
C ASN A 54 4.76 3.75 -0.41
N CYS A 55 3.57 3.25 -0.12
CA CYS A 55 3.32 1.93 0.44
C CYS A 55 2.13 1.27 -0.28
N ASN A 56 1.93 -0.04 -0.09
CA ASN A 56 0.81 -0.77 -0.67
C ASN A 56 -0.14 -1.36 0.39
N MET A 57 -1.37 -1.66 0.00
CA MET A 57 -2.30 -2.50 0.75
C MET A 57 -3.11 -3.36 -0.22
N VAL A 58 -3.30 -4.62 0.15
CA VAL A 58 -3.99 -5.63 -0.66
C VAL A 58 -4.94 -6.43 0.22
N ARG A 59 -5.72 -7.35 -0.36
CA ARG A 59 -6.61 -8.21 0.43
C ARG A 59 -5.84 -9.00 1.50
N GLY A 60 -6.43 -9.04 2.70
CA GLY A 60 -5.85 -9.69 3.87
C GLY A 60 -4.99 -8.77 4.75
N THR A 61 -4.70 -7.53 4.31
CA THR A 61 -4.13 -6.52 5.20
C THR A 61 -5.15 -6.13 6.27
N ASN A 62 -4.73 -6.14 7.55
CA ASN A 62 -5.48 -5.53 8.65
C ASN A 62 -4.62 -4.42 9.27
N SER A 63 -5.07 -3.17 9.20
CA SER A 63 -4.33 -2.04 9.77
C SER A 63 -5.16 -0.76 9.91
N PRO A 64 -4.72 0.21 10.74
CA PRO A 64 -5.28 1.56 10.74
C PRO A 64 -5.24 2.25 9.37
N ALA A 65 -4.27 1.92 8.52
CA ALA A 65 -4.18 2.44 7.17
C ALA A 65 -5.37 1.98 6.30
N VAL A 66 -5.79 0.72 6.44
CA VAL A 66 -6.98 0.19 5.75
C VAL A 66 -8.24 0.88 6.24
N GLN A 67 -8.37 1.08 7.56
CA GLN A 67 -9.51 1.80 8.12
C GLN A 67 -9.58 3.21 7.53
N LYS A 68 -8.42 3.86 7.39
CA LYS A 68 -8.39 5.18 6.78
C LYS A 68 -8.78 5.16 5.30
N LEU A 69 -8.34 4.17 4.55
CA LEU A 69 -8.75 3.98 3.16
C LEU A 69 -10.26 3.78 3.03
N GLN A 70 -10.85 2.91 3.87
CA GLN A 70 -12.30 2.68 3.92
C GLN A 70 -13.07 3.98 4.16
N HIS A 71 -12.62 4.78 5.14
CA HIS A 71 -13.22 6.08 5.41
C HIS A 71 -13.14 7.04 4.23
N SER A 72 -11.98 7.16 3.57
CA SER A 72 -11.84 8.03 2.39
C SER A 72 -12.76 7.58 1.25
N MET A 73 -12.95 6.27 1.05
CA MET A 73 -13.89 5.74 0.06
C MET A 73 -15.35 6.03 0.44
N ASN A 74 -15.74 5.86 1.71
CA ASN A 74 -17.07 6.21 2.17
C ASN A 74 -17.36 7.70 1.99
N LEU A 75 -16.47 8.57 2.51
CA LEU A 75 -16.64 10.01 2.52
C LEU A 75 -16.62 10.62 1.11
N CYS A 76 -15.64 10.25 0.28
CA CYS A 76 -15.38 10.95 -0.98
C CYS A 76 -16.00 10.26 -2.20
N TYR A 77 -16.40 8.99 -2.08
CA TYR A 77 -16.92 8.20 -3.20
C TYR A 77 -18.30 7.60 -2.94
N GLY A 78 -18.86 7.79 -1.74
CA GLY A 78 -20.17 7.28 -1.36
C GLY A 78 -20.21 5.76 -1.25
N GLU A 79 -19.07 5.12 -1.00
CA GLU A 79 -19.05 3.70 -0.68
C GLU A 79 -19.72 3.45 0.69
N ASN A 80 -20.18 2.23 0.95
CA ASN A 80 -20.88 1.87 2.18
C ASN A 80 -20.16 0.72 2.89
N LEU A 81 -18.93 1.00 3.33
CA LEU A 81 -18.07 0.04 4.01
C LEU A 81 -18.16 0.22 5.52
N VAL A 82 -17.96 -0.90 6.23
CA VAL A 82 -17.57 -0.85 7.64
C VAL A 82 -16.11 -0.40 7.69
N GLU A 83 -15.80 0.57 8.54
CA GLU A 83 -14.44 1.07 8.77
C GLU A 83 -13.77 0.23 9.86
N ASP A 84 -13.55 -1.05 9.58
CA ASP A 84 -13.00 -2.05 10.51
C ASP A 84 -11.48 -2.22 10.42
N GLY A 85 -10.85 -1.66 9.39
CA GLY A 85 -9.43 -1.87 9.13
C GLY A 85 -9.11 -3.19 8.44
N ASP A 86 -10.12 -3.97 8.04
CA ASP A 86 -9.95 -5.21 7.31
C ASP A 86 -10.04 -5.00 5.79
N PHE A 87 -8.97 -5.33 5.08
CA PHE A 87 -8.97 -5.32 3.63
C PHE A 87 -9.60 -6.62 3.11
N GLY A 88 -10.90 -6.75 3.34
CA GLY A 88 -11.72 -7.87 2.88
C GLY A 88 -12.13 -7.76 1.41
N GLY A 89 -13.02 -8.68 0.97
CA GLY A 89 -13.59 -8.64 -0.38
C GLY A 89 -14.35 -7.34 -0.67
N LYS A 90 -15.19 -6.90 0.27
CA LYS A 90 -15.96 -5.64 0.15
C LYS A 90 -15.06 -4.42 -0.02
N THR A 91 -13.97 -4.32 0.76
CA THR A 91 -12.99 -3.25 0.65
C THR A 91 -12.32 -3.26 -0.73
N ARG A 92 -11.94 -4.44 -1.26
CA ARG A 92 -11.38 -4.56 -2.61
C ARG A 92 -12.36 -4.12 -3.69
N ASP A 93 -13.60 -4.60 -3.64
CA ASP A 93 -14.59 -4.28 -4.67
C ASP A 93 -14.95 -2.79 -4.66
N ALA A 94 -15.01 -2.17 -3.48
CA ALA A 94 -15.14 -0.72 -3.35
C ALA A 94 -13.93 0.01 -3.92
N LEU A 95 -12.71 -0.46 -3.65
CA LEU A 95 -11.51 0.17 -4.20
C LEU A 95 -11.48 0.13 -5.73
N ILE A 96 -11.91 -0.98 -6.35
CA ILE A 96 -12.04 -1.08 -7.81
C ILE A 96 -12.97 0.02 -8.34
N ARG A 97 -14.15 0.21 -7.73
CA ARG A 97 -15.08 1.28 -8.14
C ARG A 97 -14.49 2.66 -7.92
N THR A 98 -13.81 2.88 -6.79
CA THR A 98 -13.11 4.13 -6.50
C THR A 98 -12.03 4.42 -7.54
N GLN A 99 -11.22 3.43 -7.92
CA GLN A 99 -10.18 3.56 -8.95
C GLN A 99 -10.76 3.90 -10.32
N GLN A 100 -11.87 3.26 -10.71
CA GLN A 100 -12.61 3.60 -11.93
C GLN A 100 -13.07 5.06 -11.92
N LYS A 101 -13.72 5.50 -10.83
CA LYS A 101 -14.16 6.89 -10.65
C LYS A 101 -12.99 7.88 -10.61
N ALA A 102 -11.83 7.46 -10.09
CA ALA A 102 -10.62 8.26 -9.97
C ALA A 102 -9.81 8.34 -11.28
N GLY A 103 -10.10 7.50 -12.27
CA GLY A 103 -9.38 7.47 -13.55
C GLY A 103 -8.01 6.81 -13.48
N THR A 104 -7.85 5.76 -12.65
CA THR A 104 -6.62 4.95 -12.56
C THR A 104 -6.90 3.47 -12.81
N ALA A 105 -5.85 2.65 -12.85
CA ALA A 105 -5.99 1.20 -12.99
C ALA A 105 -6.88 0.64 -11.87
N ALA A 106 -7.92 -0.12 -12.25
CA ALA A 106 -8.91 -0.66 -11.34
C ALA A 106 -8.58 -2.10 -10.93
N ASP A 107 -7.40 -2.28 -10.34
CA ASP A 107 -6.84 -3.59 -9.94
C ASP A 107 -7.32 -4.05 -8.55
N GLY A 108 -7.90 -3.15 -7.76
CA GLY A 108 -8.32 -3.40 -6.39
C GLY A 108 -7.17 -3.43 -5.39
N GLU A 109 -6.02 -2.85 -5.75
CA GLU A 109 -4.86 -2.68 -4.88
C GLU A 109 -4.63 -1.20 -4.56
N TYR A 110 -4.36 -0.90 -3.30
CA TYR A 110 -3.96 0.45 -2.93
C TYR A 110 -2.44 0.55 -3.08
N GLY A 111 -1.99 1.51 -3.88
CA GLY A 111 -0.58 1.84 -4.04
C GLY A 111 -0.39 3.32 -4.41
N PRO A 112 0.84 3.74 -4.73
CA PRO A 112 1.13 5.15 -5.02
C PRO A 112 0.28 5.75 -6.15
N ASN A 113 -0.06 4.96 -7.18
CA ASN A 113 -0.93 5.40 -8.27
C ASN A 113 -2.36 5.65 -7.78
N THR A 114 -2.92 4.72 -7.01
CA THR A 114 -4.24 4.87 -6.38
C THR A 114 -4.27 6.07 -5.44
N ARG A 115 -3.25 6.22 -4.56
CA ARG A 115 -3.09 7.36 -3.65
C ARG A 115 -3.15 8.69 -4.40
N LYS A 116 -2.42 8.82 -5.51
CA LYS A 116 -2.37 10.04 -6.34
C LYS A 116 -3.68 10.35 -7.04
N ALA A 117 -4.33 9.31 -7.56
CA ALA A 117 -5.53 9.46 -8.37
C ALA A 117 -6.79 9.70 -7.54
N MET A 118 -6.88 9.09 -6.35
CA MET A 118 -8.09 9.16 -5.53
C MET A 118 -8.12 10.40 -4.61
N LEU A 119 -9.34 10.75 -4.18
CA LEU A 119 -9.59 11.73 -3.14
C LEU A 119 -9.43 11.09 -1.75
N HIS A 120 -8.86 11.86 -0.84
CA HIS A 120 -8.69 11.52 0.57
C HIS A 120 -9.40 12.53 1.45
N GLN A 121 -9.72 12.12 2.68
CA GLN A 121 -10.24 13.03 3.70
C GLN A 121 -9.23 14.16 3.96
N ALA A 122 -9.62 15.39 3.62
CA ALA A 122 -8.89 16.58 3.96
C ALA A 122 -8.97 16.85 5.47
N ILE A 123 -7.92 17.44 6.04
CA ILE A 123 -7.85 17.74 7.48
C ILE A 123 -8.98 18.68 7.92
N ASN A 124 -9.48 19.53 7.02
CA ASN A 124 -10.56 20.48 7.26
C ASN A 124 -11.97 19.91 6.97
N GLY A 125 -12.13 18.61 6.74
CA GLY A 125 -13.44 17.95 6.60
C GLY A 125 -13.98 17.81 5.19
N GLY A 126 -13.18 18.03 4.14
CA GLY A 126 -13.54 17.79 2.74
C GLY A 126 -12.82 16.61 2.08
N CYS A 127 -12.75 16.64 0.75
CA CYS A 127 -12.08 15.63 -0.07
C CYS A 127 -11.08 16.30 -1.00
N ILE A 128 -9.80 15.88 -0.94
CA ILE A 128 -8.73 16.43 -1.79
C ILE A 128 -7.84 15.31 -2.35
N ARG A 129 -7.21 15.58 -3.50
CA ARG A 129 -6.14 14.71 -4.02
C ARG A 129 -4.82 15.07 -3.37
N VAL A 130 -3.94 14.07 -3.25
CA VAL A 130 -2.56 14.28 -2.79
C VAL A 130 -1.58 13.81 -3.86
N PRO A 131 -0.39 14.41 -3.97
CA PRO A 131 0.66 13.97 -4.90
C PRO A 131 1.28 12.65 -4.46
#